data_AF-A0A952JS57-F1
#
_entry.id   AF-A0A952JS57-F1
#
_cell.length_a   1.000
_cell.length_b   1.000
_cell.length_c   1.000
_cell.angle_alpha   90.00
_cell.angle_beta   90.00
_cell.angle_gamma   90.00
#
_symmetry.space_group_name_H-M   'P 1'
#
loop_
_entity.id
_entity.type
_entity.pdbx_description
1 polymer ?
#
loop_
_entity_poly.entity_id
_entity_poly.type
_entity_poly.pdbx_seq_one_letter_code
_entity_poly.pdbx_strand_id
1 'polypeptide(L)' 'MADRIADYIEHRAERFNDRAAATGNAELLTRATTLNAVASDIRARLFDD' A
#
# COMPACT_ATOMS: atom_id res chain seq x y z
N MET A 1 -3.24 -1.90 -16.96
CA MET A 1 -1.87 -2.14 -16.42
C MET A 1 -1.68 -1.49 -15.04
N ALA A 2 -2.13 -0.24 -14.87
CA ALA A 2 -2.08 0.46 -13.58
C ALA A 2 -2.86 -0.25 -12.45
N ASP A 3 -3.96 -0.94 -12.76
CA ASP A 3 -4.72 -1.73 -11.76
C ASP A 3 -3.85 -2.83 -11.09
N ARG A 4 -3.12 -3.61 -11.89
CA ARG A 4 -2.16 -4.62 -11.37
C ARG A 4 -1.00 -4.00 -10.58
N ILE A 5 -0.64 -2.75 -10.87
CA ILE A 5 0.40 -2.02 -10.12
C ILE A 5 -0.16 -1.61 -8.76
N ALA A 6 -1.40 -1.13 -8.69
CA ALA A 6 -2.07 -0.83 -7.43
C ALA A 6 -2.18 -2.09 -6.55
N ASP A 7 -2.62 -3.22 -7.11
CA ASP A 7 -2.70 -4.50 -6.39
C ASP A 7 -1.35 -4.95 -5.82
N TYR A 8 -0.28 -4.83 -6.61
CA TYR A 8 1.07 -5.18 -6.15
C TYR A 8 1.52 -4.30 -4.98
N ILE A 9 1.21 -3.00 -5.03
CA ILE A 9 1.57 -2.04 -3.98
C ILE A 9 0.79 -2.33 -2.70
N GLU A 10 -0.50 -2.66 -2.79
CA GLU A 10 -1.31 -3.04 -1.64
C GLU A 10 -0.83 -4.33 -0.99
N HIS A 11 -0.55 -5.35 -1.80
CA HIS A 11 -0.02 -6.60 -1.25
C HIS A 11 1.31 -6.38 -0.54
N ARG A 12 2.13 -5.45 -1.03
CA ARG A 12 3.36 -5.05 -0.34
C ARG A 12 3.09 -4.28 0.96
N ALA A 13 2.06 -3.43 1.00
CA ALA A 13 1.64 -2.71 2.20
C ALA A 13 1.12 -3.66 3.28
N GLU A 14 0.35 -4.69 2.90
CA GLU A 14 -0.11 -5.76 3.79
C GLU A 14 1.07 -6.44 4.50
N ARG A 15 2.12 -6.80 3.75
CA ARG A 15 3.33 -7.43 4.31
C ARG A 15 4.05 -6.54 5.31
N PHE A 16 4.00 -5.21 5.12
CA PHE A 16 4.53 -4.28 6.10
C PHE A 16 3.65 -4.18 7.34
N ASN A 17 2.33 -4.18 7.20
CA ASN A 17 1.39 -4.21 8.33
C ASN A 17 1.54 -5.48 9.16
N ASP A 18 1.60 -6.66 8.53
CA ASP A 18 1.80 -7.94 9.22
C ASP A 18 3.09 -7.92 10.05
N ARG A 19 4.17 -7.42 9.45
CA ARG A 19 5.47 -7.34 10.11
C ARG A 19 5.48 -6.26 11.20
N ALA A 20 4.77 -5.16 11.01
CA ALA A 20 4.59 -4.13 12.03
C ALA A 20 3.82 -4.68 13.24
N ALA A 21 2.71 -5.40 13.01
CA ALA A 21 1.93 -6.04 14.06
C ALA A 21 2.75 -7.06 14.84
N ALA A 22 3.60 -7.84 14.15
CA ALA A 22 4.46 -8.83 14.79
C ALA A 22 5.61 -8.23 15.61
N THR A 23 6.06 -7.00 15.32
CA THR A 23 7.28 -6.43 15.90
C THR A 23 7.06 -5.14 16.71
N GLY A 24 5.88 -4.53 16.63
CA GLY A 24 5.61 -3.20 17.18
C GLY A 24 6.38 -2.07 16.46
N ASN A 25 6.97 -2.33 15.29
CA ASN A 25 7.79 -1.35 14.60
C ASN A 25 6.92 -0.30 13.87
N ALA A 26 6.88 0.90 14.42
CA ALA A 26 6.13 2.04 13.86
C ALA A 26 6.62 2.48 12.47
N GLU A 27 7.89 2.28 12.12
CA GLU A 27 8.40 2.63 10.79
C GLU A 27 7.76 1.76 9.71
N LEU A 28 7.48 0.48 10.01
CA LEU A 28 6.79 -0.42 9.10
C LEU A 28 5.33 0.01 8.88
N LEU A 29 4.66 0.54 9.92
CA LEU A 29 3.32 1.13 9.79
C LEU A 29 3.33 2.35 8.87
N THR A 30 4.31 3.24 9.03
CA THR A 30 4.47 4.42 8.15
C THR A 30 4.67 3.98 6.70
N ARG A 31 5.52 2.98 6.46
CA ARG A 31 5.75 2.43 5.11
C ARG A 31 4.48 1.82 4.52
N ALA A 32 3.71 1.05 5.29
CA ALA A 32 2.44 0.49 4.85
C ALA A 32 1.43 1.59 4.49
N THR A 33 1.32 2.61 5.33
CA THR A 33 0.43 3.77 5.12
C THR A 33 0.76 4.51 3.82
N THR A 34 2.04 4.79 3.58
CA THR A 34 2.48 5.44 2.34
C THR A 34 2.14 4.62 1.11
N LEU A 35 2.35 3.30 1.15
CA LEU A 35 2.04 2.44 0.00
C LEU A 35 0.53 2.39 -0.26
N ASN A 36 -0.31 2.30 0.77
CA ASN A 36 -1.76 2.35 0.62
C ASN A 36 -2.24 3.67 -0.01
N ALA A 37 -1.65 4.80 0.37
CA ALA A 37 -1.96 6.09 -0.25
C ALA A 37 -1.59 6.11 -1.74
N VAL A 38 -0.43 5.57 -2.11
CA VAL A 38 -0.01 5.49 -3.52
C VAL A 38 -0.93 4.57 -4.34
N ALA A 39 -1.30 3.40 -3.81
CA ALA A 39 -2.23 2.51 -4.49
C ALA A 39 -3.61 3.16 -4.68
N SER A 40 -4.09 3.88 -3.66
CA SER A 40 -5.35 4.62 -3.73
C SER A 40 -5.32 5.72 -4.79
N ASP A 41 -4.23 6.49 -4.87
CA ASP A 41 -4.03 7.54 -5.88
C ASP A 41 -3.95 6.98 -7.31
N ILE A 42 -3.29 5.83 -7.49
CA ILE A 42 -3.28 5.12 -8.78
C ILE A 42 -4.69 4.69 -9.17
N ARG A 43 -5.46 4.12 -8.25
CA ARG A 43 -6.85 3.72 -8.54
C ARG A 43 -7.75 4.92 -8.81
N ALA A 44 -7.61 6.01 -8.07
CA ALA A 44 -8.38 7.22 -8.32
C ALA A 44 -8.18 7.70 -9.76
N ARG A 45 -6.94 7.72 -10.25
CA ARG A 45 -6.64 8.09 -11.65
C ARG A 45 -7.15 7.11 -12.70
N LEU A 46 -7.48 5.87 -12.35
CA LEU A 46 -8.11 4.92 -13.28
C LEU A 46 -9.59 5.21 -13.52
N PHE A 47 -10.26 5.89 -12.58
CA PHE A 47 -11.69 6.21 -12.66
C PHE A 47 -11.96 7.65 -13.11
N ASP A 48 -10.93 8.51 -13.12
CA ASP A 48 -11.00 9.90 -13.58
C ASP A 48 -10.73 10.04 -15.12
N ASP A 49 -10.39 8.92 -15.78
CA ASP A 49 -10.15 8.79 -17.23
C ASP A 49 -11.40 8.21 -17.94
#